data_AF-A0A1R2AL72-F1
#
_entry.id   AF-A0A1R2AL72-F1
#
_cell.length_a   1.000
_cell.length_b   1.000
_cell.length_c   1.000
_cell.angle_alpha   90.00
_cell.angle_beta   90.00
_cell.angle_gamma   90.00
#
_symmetry.space_group_name_H-M   'P 1'
#
loop_
_entity.id
_entity.type
_entity.pdbx_description
1 polymer ?
#
loop_
_entity_poly.entity_id
_entity_poly.type
_entity_poly.pdbx_seq_one_letter_code
_entity_poly.pdbx_strand_id
1 'polypeptide(L)'
;MDFKCSVSRCLEDVAWQCNCPEKFKFCLTHSKELMSHSRLKKCLAGNIKDKYLELLAKQYKNALNHVESDCIKLTQEMICEIYNCLKDNCNYLKKKKNEINNLILSEQKNKAETIANWANTLSILQRGKNQYCLSVRKLLGIDNSNIKIVIDWEKLEEELNTLRKNFEESCKKINGLEKELKNSNETNKKLSDAKLKKKYLSQENRNQFSVEEFKKRLSNLKKSDKFKNLLAQLDLQDFQNRFVQSNEYIFKVFISNDNKCIFICEI
;
A
#
# COMPACT_ATOMS: atom_id res chain seq x y z
N MET A 1 2.62 -55.41 5.30
CA MET A 1 2.08 -56.77 5.13
C MET A 1 0.61 -56.64 4.82
N ASP A 2 0.12 -57.27 3.75
CA ASP A 2 -1.31 -57.33 3.49
C ASP A 2 -1.99 -58.32 4.43
N PHE A 3 -2.97 -57.84 5.19
CA PHE A 3 -3.77 -58.60 6.15
C PHE A 3 -5.18 -58.85 5.63
N LYS A 4 -5.28 -59.09 4.32
CA LYS A 4 -6.55 -59.38 3.67
C LYS A 4 -6.76 -60.88 3.58
N CYS A 5 -8.01 -61.30 3.66
CA CYS A 5 -8.39 -62.65 3.31
C CYS A 5 -7.97 -62.96 1.86
N SER A 6 -7.45 -64.17 1.63
CA SER A 6 -7.02 -64.64 0.33
C SER A 6 -8.18 -64.87 -0.65
N VAL A 7 -9.42 -64.80 -0.16
CA VAL A 7 -10.63 -64.83 -1.00
C VAL A 7 -10.79 -63.48 -1.69
N SER A 8 -10.92 -63.51 -3.01
CA SER A 8 -11.04 -62.31 -3.83
C SER A 8 -12.18 -61.40 -3.36
N ARG A 9 -11.90 -60.10 -3.25
CA ARG A 9 -12.84 -59.06 -2.80
C ARG A 9 -13.34 -59.19 -1.35
N CYS A 10 -12.78 -60.08 -0.55
CA CYS A 10 -13.08 -60.12 0.88
C CYS A 10 -12.32 -59.01 1.61
N LEU A 11 -13.06 -58.22 2.40
CA LEU A 11 -12.53 -57.12 3.22
C LEU A 11 -12.45 -57.47 4.72
N GLU A 12 -12.82 -58.70 5.09
CA GLU A 12 -12.84 -59.11 6.48
C GLU A 12 -11.44 -59.39 7.03
N ASP A 13 -11.30 -59.18 8.34
CA ASP A 13 -10.08 -59.47 9.08
C ASP A 13 -9.74 -60.97 9.06
N VAL A 14 -8.44 -61.24 8.92
CA VAL A 14 -7.91 -62.60 8.92
C VAL A 14 -7.92 -63.16 10.34
N ALA A 15 -8.42 -64.39 10.48
CA ALA A 15 -8.38 -65.15 11.73
C ALA A 15 -7.48 -66.38 11.64
N TRP A 16 -7.26 -66.90 10.44
CA TRP A 16 -6.56 -68.16 10.23
C TRP A 16 -5.50 -68.07 9.14
N GLN A 17 -4.43 -68.84 9.31
CA GLN A 17 -3.36 -68.96 8.31
C GLN A 17 -2.88 -70.40 8.20
N CYS A 18 -2.63 -70.85 6.97
CA CYS A 18 -2.01 -72.15 6.73
C CYS A 18 -0.48 -72.06 6.72
N ASN A 19 0.18 -73.21 6.92
CA ASN A 19 1.64 -73.34 6.89
C ASN A 19 2.22 -73.60 5.49
N CYS A 20 1.39 -73.54 4.42
CA CYS A 20 1.89 -73.63 3.05
C CYS A 20 2.91 -72.51 2.75
N PRO A 21 3.83 -72.70 1.79
CA PRO A 21 4.78 -71.67 1.36
C PRO A 21 4.10 -70.34 0.97
N GLU A 22 2.93 -70.43 0.34
CA GLU A 22 2.10 -69.29 -0.09
C GLU A 22 1.39 -68.60 1.09
N LYS A 23 1.35 -69.24 2.26
CA LYS A 23 0.85 -68.68 3.53
C LYS A 23 -0.56 -68.08 3.44
N PHE A 24 -1.48 -68.78 2.76
CA PHE A 24 -2.87 -68.35 2.59
C PHE A 24 -3.55 -68.00 3.91
N LYS A 25 -4.37 -66.95 3.87
CA LYS A 25 -5.00 -66.30 5.02
C LYS A 25 -6.51 -66.27 4.83
N PHE A 26 -7.27 -66.61 5.87
CA PHE A 26 -8.72 -66.67 5.79
C PHE A 26 -9.38 -65.97 6.98
N CYS A 27 -10.49 -65.28 6.73
CA CYS A 27 -11.35 -64.74 7.77
C CYS A 27 -12.18 -65.86 8.43
N LEU A 28 -12.95 -65.53 9.45
CA LEU A 28 -13.85 -66.49 10.11
C LEU A 28 -14.91 -67.04 9.14
N THR A 29 -15.45 -66.16 8.30
CA THR A 29 -16.53 -66.49 7.35
C THR A 29 -16.06 -67.45 6.26
N HIS A 30 -14.83 -67.31 5.79
CA HIS A 30 -14.20 -68.19 4.80
C HIS A 30 -13.38 -69.34 5.42
N SER A 31 -13.59 -69.66 6.70
CA SER A 31 -12.90 -70.77 7.37
C SER A 31 -13.14 -72.14 6.70
N LYS A 32 -14.30 -72.34 6.04
CA LYS A 32 -14.59 -73.57 5.28
C LYS A 32 -13.67 -73.76 4.06
N GLU A 33 -13.27 -72.67 3.41
CA GLU A 33 -12.35 -72.72 2.26
C GLU A 33 -10.94 -73.09 2.72
N LEU A 34 -10.52 -72.57 3.86
CA LEU A 34 -9.29 -72.99 4.52
C LEU A 34 -9.31 -74.48 4.87
N MET A 35 -10.41 -74.99 5.42
CA MET A 35 -10.54 -76.41 5.75
C MET A 35 -10.46 -77.30 4.50
N SER A 36 -11.05 -76.83 3.40
CA SER A 36 -10.98 -77.50 2.09
C SER A 36 -9.54 -77.50 1.56
N HIS A 37 -8.86 -76.35 1.61
CA HIS A 37 -7.46 -76.20 1.24
C HIS A 37 -6.55 -77.10 2.08
N SER A 38 -6.71 -77.08 3.41
CA SER A 38 -5.92 -77.87 4.36
C SER A 38 -6.04 -79.37 4.09
N ARG A 39 -7.24 -79.86 3.78
CA ARG A 39 -7.46 -81.26 3.38
C ARG A 39 -6.80 -81.59 2.05
N LEU A 40 -6.98 -80.75 1.03
CA LEU A 40 -6.45 -80.98 -0.33
C LEU A 40 -4.93 -80.91 -0.38
N LYS A 41 -4.32 -79.95 0.33
CA LYS A 41 -2.87 -79.72 0.36
C LYS A 41 -2.16 -80.41 1.52
N LYS A 42 -2.90 -81.10 2.39
CA LYS A 42 -2.40 -81.75 3.62
C LYS A 42 -1.55 -80.79 4.47
N CYS A 43 -2.01 -79.56 4.63
CA CYS A 43 -1.31 -78.51 5.37
C CYS A 43 -1.98 -78.25 6.72
N LEU A 44 -1.21 -77.71 7.68
CA LEU A 44 -1.75 -77.29 8.97
C LEU A 44 -2.25 -75.86 8.90
N ALA A 45 -3.31 -75.57 9.66
CA ALA A 45 -3.84 -74.23 9.82
C ALA A 45 -3.86 -73.85 11.30
N GLY A 46 -3.41 -72.64 11.60
CA GLY A 46 -3.41 -72.08 12.95
C GLY A 46 -4.27 -70.83 13.01
N ASN A 47 -4.88 -70.59 14.17
CA ASN A 47 -5.48 -69.31 14.47
C ASN A 47 -4.35 -68.28 14.68
N ILE A 48 -4.42 -67.16 13.97
CA ILE A 48 -3.45 -66.08 14.03
C ILE A 48 -4.07 -64.76 14.48
N LYS A 49 -5.33 -64.77 14.92
CA LYS A 49 -6.07 -63.55 15.29
C LYS A 49 -5.33 -62.74 16.35
N ASP A 50 -4.87 -63.38 17.42
CA ASP A 50 -4.19 -62.67 18.52
C ASP A 50 -2.85 -62.09 18.06
N LYS A 51 -2.04 -62.87 17.33
CA LYS A 51 -0.79 -62.41 16.72
C LYS A 51 -1.02 -61.24 15.75
N TYR A 52 -2.13 -61.27 15.01
CA TYR A 52 -2.52 -60.19 14.12
C TYR A 52 -2.87 -58.91 14.90
N LEU A 53 -3.70 -59.03 15.94
CA LEU A 53 -4.07 -57.90 16.80
C LEU A 53 -2.83 -57.29 17.47
N GLU A 54 -1.86 -58.10 17.92
CA GLU A 54 -0.58 -57.63 18.45
C GLU A 54 0.23 -56.84 17.42
N LEU A 55 0.34 -57.36 16.19
CA LEU A 55 1.03 -56.66 15.10
C LEU A 55 0.35 -55.35 14.73
N LEU A 56 -0.98 -55.32 14.68
CA LEU A 56 -1.76 -54.12 14.38
C LEU A 56 -1.59 -53.07 15.50
N ALA A 57 -1.68 -53.49 16.76
CA ALA A 57 -1.42 -52.63 17.90
C ALA A 57 0.00 -52.06 17.85
N LYS A 58 1.00 -52.86 17.47
CA LYS A 58 2.38 -52.40 17.28
C LYS A 58 2.49 -51.38 16.13
N GLN A 59 1.79 -51.61 15.01
CA GLN A 59 1.75 -50.66 13.90
C GLN A 59 1.15 -49.31 14.32
N TYR A 60 0.03 -49.32 15.04
CA TYR A 60 -0.58 -48.08 15.54
C TYR A 60 0.31 -47.38 16.56
N LYS A 61 0.94 -48.13 17.48
CA LYS A 61 1.93 -47.55 18.41
C LYS A 61 3.10 -46.94 17.66
N ASN A 62 3.62 -47.60 16.63
CA ASN A 62 4.71 -47.05 15.82
C ASN A 62 4.30 -45.76 15.11
N ALA A 63 3.08 -45.67 14.60
CA ALA A 63 2.57 -44.43 14.01
C ALA A 63 2.54 -43.29 15.03
N LEU A 64 2.10 -43.56 16.27
CA LEU A 64 2.15 -42.58 17.36
C LEU A 64 3.58 -42.20 17.73
N ASN A 65 4.50 -43.17 17.80
CA ASN A 65 5.92 -42.91 18.09
C ASN A 65 6.57 -42.05 17.00
N HIS A 66 6.16 -42.21 15.73
CA HIS A 66 6.62 -41.34 14.64
C HIS A 66 6.16 -39.90 14.87
N VAL A 67 4.88 -39.69 15.18
CA VAL A 67 4.34 -38.36 15.50
C VAL A 67 5.05 -37.74 16.72
N GLU A 68 5.28 -38.53 17.77
CA GLU A 68 6.04 -38.09 18.95
C GLU A 68 7.45 -37.63 18.56
N SER A 69 8.16 -38.42 17.75
CA SER A 69 9.50 -38.05 17.26
C SER A 69 9.49 -36.76 16.44
N ASP A 70 8.49 -36.57 15.60
CA ASP A 70 8.37 -35.36 14.77
C ASP A 70 8.04 -34.12 15.62
N CYS A 71 7.17 -34.25 16.62
CA CYS A 71 6.92 -33.19 17.60
C CYS A 71 8.20 -32.77 18.34
N ILE A 72 9.03 -33.74 18.73
CA ILE A 72 10.32 -33.48 19.40
C ILE A 72 11.27 -32.73 18.48
N LYS A 73 11.44 -33.19 17.23
CA LYS A 73 12.32 -32.54 16.24
C LYS A 73 11.88 -31.12 15.95
N LEU A 74 10.59 -30.91 15.68
CA LEU A 74 10.03 -29.58 15.44
C LEU A 74 10.29 -28.65 16.63
N THR A 75 10.09 -29.14 17.85
CA THR A 75 10.38 -28.35 19.06
C THR A 75 11.86 -27.96 19.14
N GLN A 76 12.77 -28.88 18.82
CA GLN A 76 14.21 -28.59 18.81
C GLN A 76 14.57 -27.52 17.76
N GLU A 77 14.03 -27.64 16.55
CA GLU A 77 14.22 -26.65 15.48
C GLU A 77 13.72 -25.26 15.90
N MET A 78 12.52 -25.19 16.51
CA MET A 78 11.98 -23.93 17.02
C MET A 78 12.83 -23.32 18.13
N ILE A 79 13.36 -24.14 19.05
CA ILE A 79 14.26 -23.66 20.11
C ILE A 79 15.50 -23.02 19.48
N CYS A 80 16.08 -23.66 18.46
CA CYS A 80 17.23 -23.11 17.72
C CYS A 80 16.88 -21.78 17.05
N GLU A 81 15.71 -21.69 16.41
CA GLU A 81 15.28 -20.46 15.73
C GLU A 81 15.03 -19.30 16.70
N ILE A 82 14.40 -19.57 17.84
CA ILE A 82 14.20 -18.58 18.91
C ILE A 82 15.54 -18.10 19.46
N TYR A 83 16.48 -19.02 19.65
CA TYR A 83 17.83 -18.68 20.09
C TYR A 83 18.57 -17.80 19.08
N ASN A 84 18.45 -18.09 17.78
CA ASN A 84 19.02 -17.27 16.71
C ASN A 84 18.41 -15.86 16.71
N CYS A 85 17.08 -15.76 16.79
CA CYS A 85 16.38 -14.48 16.91
C CYS A 85 16.85 -13.67 18.13
N LEU A 86 17.04 -14.34 19.28
CA LEU A 86 17.56 -13.70 20.49
C LEU A 86 18.99 -13.17 20.27
N LYS A 87 19.85 -13.98 19.65
CA LYS A 87 21.23 -13.59 19.34
C LYS A 87 21.27 -12.37 18.43
N ASP A 88 20.44 -12.33 17.40
CA ASP A 88 20.34 -11.20 16.47
C ASP A 88 19.84 -9.94 17.16
N ASN A 89 18.81 -10.07 18.01
CA ASN A 89 18.32 -8.96 18.80
C ASN A 89 19.38 -8.42 19.77
N CYS A 90 20.13 -9.31 20.46
CA CYS A 90 21.24 -8.92 21.31
C CYS A 90 22.36 -8.20 20.54
N ASN A 91 22.71 -8.69 19.34
CA ASN A 91 23.68 -8.05 18.46
C ASN A 91 23.22 -6.66 18.02
N TYR A 92 21.94 -6.52 17.68
CA TYR A 92 21.33 -5.24 17.34
C TYR A 92 21.39 -4.25 18.52
N LEU A 93 21.01 -4.69 19.72
CA LEU A 93 21.10 -3.87 20.93
C LEU A 93 22.55 -3.47 21.24
N LYS A 94 23.53 -4.35 21.01
CA LYS A 94 24.95 -4.03 21.17
C LYS A 94 25.40 -2.95 20.18
N LYS A 95 24.97 -3.03 18.92
CA LYS A 95 25.20 -1.97 17.93
C LYS A 95 24.60 -0.64 18.38
N LYS A 96 23.36 -0.65 18.90
CA LYS A 96 22.71 0.56 19.44
C LYS A 96 23.44 1.14 20.66
N LYS A 97 23.98 0.31 21.56
CA LYS A 97 24.83 0.78 22.67
C LYS A 97 26.09 1.47 22.16
N ASN A 98 26.75 0.89 21.15
CA ASN A 98 27.94 1.52 20.54
C ASN A 98 27.59 2.83 19.82
N GLU A 99 26.44 2.88 19.14
CA GLU A 99 25.92 4.09 18.49
C GLU A 99 25.71 5.21 19.51
N ILE A 100 25.12 4.92 20.67
CA ILE A 100 24.99 5.88 21.78
C ILE A 100 26.37 6.42 22.18
N ASN A 101 27.37 5.56 22.41
CA ASN A 101 28.71 6.01 22.79
C ASN A 101 29.30 6.99 21.76
N ASN A 102 29.20 6.67 20.47
CA ASN A 102 29.68 7.53 19.40
C ASN A 102 28.94 8.87 19.35
N LEU A 103 27.62 8.85 19.53
CA LEU A 103 26.79 10.06 19.55
C LEU A 103 27.13 10.97 20.72
N ILE A 104 27.39 10.40 21.89
CA ILE A 104 27.81 11.17 23.08
C ILE A 104 29.18 11.81 22.87
N LEU A 105 30.15 11.06 22.34
CA LEU A 105 31.49 11.59 22.01
C LEU A 105 31.44 12.67 20.92
N SER A 106 30.43 12.65 20.05
CA SER A 106 30.20 13.65 19.01
C SER A 106 29.27 14.79 19.46
N GLU A 107 29.00 14.91 20.76
CA GLU A 107 28.13 15.92 21.38
C GLU A 107 26.65 15.92 20.90
N GLN A 108 26.20 14.85 20.24
CA GLN A 108 24.82 14.70 19.72
C GLN A 108 23.86 14.10 20.75
N LYS A 109 23.79 14.71 21.95
CA LYS A 109 23.03 14.18 23.10
C LYS A 109 21.55 13.90 22.81
N ASN A 110 20.88 14.77 22.07
CA ASN A 110 19.45 14.61 21.74
C ASN A 110 19.17 13.31 20.95
N LYS A 111 20.08 12.90 20.07
CA LYS A 111 19.95 11.64 19.31
C LYS A 111 20.18 10.42 20.19
N ALA A 112 21.16 10.49 21.09
CA ALA A 112 21.40 9.42 22.06
C ALA A 112 20.19 9.24 23.00
N GLU A 113 19.60 10.34 23.46
CA GLU A 113 18.39 10.34 24.28
C GLU A 113 17.19 9.73 23.54
N THR A 114 17.06 9.99 22.24
CA THR A 114 16.02 9.36 21.40
C THR A 114 16.13 7.83 21.40
N ILE A 115 17.36 7.28 21.30
CA ILE A 115 17.58 5.83 21.35
C ILE A 115 17.26 5.27 22.73
N ALA A 116 17.66 5.97 23.80
CA ALA A 116 17.36 5.55 25.17
C ALA A 116 15.86 5.54 25.46
N ASN A 117 15.15 6.59 25.03
CA ASN A 117 13.69 6.68 25.17
C ASN A 117 12.99 5.57 24.40
N TRP A 118 13.40 5.31 23.15
CA TRP A 118 12.90 4.16 22.39
C TRP A 118 13.08 2.84 23.17
N ALA A 119 14.27 2.58 23.71
CA ALA A 119 14.53 1.33 24.46
C ALA A 119 13.61 1.19 25.68
N ASN A 120 13.36 2.29 26.40
CA ASN A 120 12.47 2.31 27.57
C ASN A 120 11.00 2.00 27.22
N THR A 121 10.56 2.26 25.99
CA THR A 121 9.18 1.93 25.55
C THR A 121 8.95 0.44 25.27
N LEU A 122 10.00 -0.38 25.15
CA LEU A 122 9.86 -1.71 24.56
C LEU A 122 9.08 -2.71 25.42
N SER A 123 8.97 -2.51 26.75
CA SER A 123 8.23 -3.35 27.71
C SER A 123 8.21 -4.86 27.36
N ILE A 124 9.39 -5.44 27.12
CA ILE A 124 9.53 -6.76 26.47
C ILE A 124 8.87 -7.87 27.31
N LEU A 125 8.94 -7.76 28.65
CA LEU A 125 8.37 -8.75 29.57
C LEU A 125 6.84 -8.81 29.56
N GLN A 126 6.18 -7.76 29.08
CA GLN A 126 4.72 -7.70 28.99
C GLN A 126 4.19 -8.24 27.65
N ARG A 127 5.07 -8.58 26.70
CA ARG A 127 4.66 -9.01 25.37
C ARG A 127 4.14 -10.45 25.38
N GLY A 128 2.84 -10.59 25.10
CA GLY A 128 2.25 -11.70 24.31
C GLY A 128 2.51 -13.15 24.73
N LYS A 129 3.02 -13.46 25.93
CA LYS A 129 3.36 -14.84 26.36
C LYS A 129 2.22 -15.83 26.11
N ASN A 130 0.99 -15.44 26.44
CA ASN A 130 -0.19 -16.29 26.27
C ASN A 130 -0.48 -16.59 24.80
N GLN A 131 -0.34 -15.59 23.91
CA GLN A 131 -0.54 -15.78 22.46
C GLN A 131 0.52 -16.71 21.87
N TYR A 132 1.77 -16.57 22.30
CA TYR A 132 2.84 -17.49 21.91
C TYR A 132 2.56 -18.93 22.36
N CYS A 133 2.21 -19.12 23.64
CA CYS A 133 1.87 -20.45 24.16
C CYS A 133 0.68 -21.09 23.43
N LEU A 134 -0.36 -20.32 23.10
CA LEU A 134 -1.49 -20.79 22.30
C LEU A 134 -1.06 -21.22 20.89
N SER A 135 -0.19 -20.45 20.26
CA SER A 135 0.34 -20.74 18.92
C SER A 135 1.16 -22.05 18.91
N VAL A 136 2.00 -22.27 19.93
CA VAL A 136 2.78 -23.51 20.07
C VAL A 136 1.86 -24.72 20.31
N ARG A 137 0.84 -24.60 21.17
CA ARG A 137 -0.13 -25.68 21.38
C ARG A 137 -0.83 -26.08 20.08
N LYS A 138 -1.22 -25.10 19.25
CA LYS A 138 -1.81 -25.35 17.93
C LYS A 138 -0.84 -26.07 17.00
N LEU A 139 0.41 -25.60 16.93
CA LEU A 139 1.43 -26.20 16.07
C LEU A 139 1.68 -27.67 16.42
N LEU A 140 1.65 -28.01 17.71
CA LEU A 140 1.82 -29.38 18.21
C LEU A 140 0.52 -30.21 18.22
N GLY A 141 -0.60 -29.66 17.73
CA GLY A 141 -1.89 -30.36 17.68
C GLY A 141 -2.49 -30.67 19.06
N ILE A 142 -2.09 -29.94 20.10
CA ILE A 142 -2.57 -30.14 21.47
C ILE A 142 -3.93 -29.43 21.64
N ASP A 143 -4.98 -30.21 21.93
CA ASP A 143 -6.37 -29.74 22.15
C ASP A 143 -7.00 -28.98 20.96
N ASN A 144 -7.11 -29.65 19.80
CA ASN A 144 -7.80 -29.10 18.62
C ASN A 144 -9.30 -28.79 18.83
N SER A 145 -9.91 -29.25 19.93
CA SER A 145 -11.32 -28.99 20.27
C SER A 145 -11.60 -27.52 20.64
N ASN A 146 -10.58 -26.73 21.00
CA ASN A 146 -10.73 -25.33 21.45
C ASN A 146 -10.08 -24.28 20.54
N ILE A 147 -9.51 -24.67 19.39
CA ILE A 147 -8.75 -23.76 18.53
C ILE A 147 -9.69 -23.03 17.56
N LYS A 148 -10.34 -21.96 18.04
CA LYS A 148 -11.13 -20.99 17.26
C LYS A 148 -10.35 -20.18 16.21
N ILE A 149 -9.08 -20.51 15.93
CA ILE A 149 -8.18 -19.64 15.14
C ILE A 149 -8.36 -19.80 13.62
N VAL A 150 -9.01 -20.88 13.12
CA VAL A 150 -9.39 -20.90 11.69
C VAL A 150 -10.34 -19.73 11.39
N ILE A 151 -11.21 -19.39 12.35
CA ILE A 151 -12.13 -18.25 12.25
C ILE A 151 -11.36 -16.92 12.37
N ASP A 152 -10.34 -16.82 13.22
CA ASP A 152 -9.62 -15.55 13.40
C ASP A 152 -8.72 -15.18 12.21
N TRP A 153 -8.07 -16.12 11.52
CA TRP A 153 -7.29 -15.79 10.32
C TRP A 153 -8.21 -15.38 9.16
N GLU A 154 -9.26 -16.16 8.90
CA GLU A 154 -10.24 -15.85 7.86
C GLU A 154 -10.90 -14.50 8.15
N LYS A 155 -11.25 -14.22 9.40
CA LYS A 155 -11.78 -12.92 9.84
C LYS A 155 -10.76 -11.79 9.71
N LEU A 156 -9.49 -12.01 10.06
CA LEU A 156 -8.44 -11.00 9.89
C LEU A 156 -8.20 -10.70 8.41
N GLU A 157 -8.29 -11.71 7.55
CA GLU A 157 -8.15 -11.59 6.10
C GLU A 157 -9.35 -10.85 5.49
N GLU A 158 -10.55 -11.09 6.01
CA GLU A 158 -11.77 -10.36 5.65
C GLU A 158 -11.70 -8.88 6.11
N GLU A 159 -11.24 -8.63 7.33
CA GLU A 159 -11.01 -7.28 7.86
C GLU A 159 -9.93 -6.53 7.05
N LEU A 160 -8.83 -7.19 6.69
CA LEU A 160 -7.79 -6.63 5.81
C LEU A 160 -8.32 -6.28 4.43
N ASN A 161 -9.10 -7.16 3.82
CA ASN A 161 -9.71 -6.91 2.51
C ASN A 161 -10.70 -5.75 2.55
N THR A 162 -11.48 -5.64 3.64
CA THR A 162 -12.41 -4.52 3.85
C THR A 162 -11.66 -3.20 4.03
N LEU A 163 -10.59 -3.19 4.83
CA LEU A 163 -9.73 -2.02 5.03
C LEU A 163 -9.10 -1.56 3.72
N ARG A 164 -8.62 -2.50 2.89
CA ARG A 164 -8.02 -2.21 1.58
C ARG A 164 -9.02 -1.54 0.62
N LYS A 165 -10.26 -2.04 0.57
CA LYS A 165 -11.35 -1.43 -0.24
C LYS A 165 -11.65 -0.01 0.24
N ASN A 166 -11.78 0.19 1.55
CA ASN A 166 -12.05 1.52 2.12
C ASN A 166 -10.92 2.50 1.85
N PHE A 167 -9.67 2.03 1.88
CA PHE A 167 -8.51 2.84 1.54
C PHE A 167 -8.51 3.24 0.06
N GLU A 168 -8.76 2.30 -0.87
CA GLU A 168 -8.88 2.61 -2.30
C GLU A 168 -10.01 3.59 -2.62
N GLU A 169 -11.16 3.43 -1.98
CA GLU A 169 -12.26 4.39 -2.11
C GLU A 169 -11.88 5.77 -1.61
N SER A 170 -11.16 5.84 -0.48
CA SER A 170 -10.68 7.11 0.08
C SER A 170 -9.66 7.78 -0.86
N CYS A 171 -8.73 7.01 -1.44
CA CYS A 171 -7.81 7.52 -2.45
C CYS A 171 -8.53 8.02 -3.71
N LYS A 172 -9.56 7.31 -4.19
CA LYS A 172 -10.39 7.77 -5.32
C LYS A 172 -11.11 9.09 -4.99
N LYS A 173 -11.65 9.23 -3.78
CA LYS A 173 -12.29 10.47 -3.31
C LYS A 173 -11.30 11.63 -3.25
N ILE A 174 -10.12 11.42 -2.68
CA ILE A 174 -9.06 12.44 -2.60
C ILE A 174 -8.67 12.90 -4.01
N ASN A 175 -8.40 11.97 -4.92
CA ASN A 175 -8.04 12.30 -6.31
C ASN A 175 -9.17 13.06 -7.04
N GLY A 176 -10.43 12.76 -6.72
CA GLY A 176 -11.58 13.51 -7.23
C GLY A 176 -11.60 14.95 -6.73
N LEU A 177 -11.45 15.13 -5.41
CA LEU A 177 -11.39 16.45 -4.77
C LEU A 177 -10.19 17.28 -5.27
N GLU A 178 -9.03 16.65 -5.48
CA GLU A 178 -7.86 17.33 -6.05
C GLU A 178 -8.11 17.85 -7.47
N LYS A 179 -8.82 17.06 -8.31
CA LYS A 179 -9.23 17.50 -9.65
C LYS A 179 -10.23 18.65 -9.59
N GLU A 180 -11.21 18.58 -8.70
CA GLU A 180 -12.19 19.65 -8.50
C GLU A 180 -11.52 20.94 -8.01
N LEU A 181 -10.59 20.83 -7.06
CA LEU A 181 -9.81 21.96 -6.56
C LEU A 181 -8.98 22.61 -7.67
N LYS A 182 -8.33 21.78 -8.50
CA LYS A 182 -7.54 22.27 -9.64
C LYS A 182 -8.41 23.00 -10.66
N ASN A 183 -9.57 22.43 -11.01
CA ASN A 183 -10.53 23.06 -11.93
C ASN A 183 -11.07 24.38 -11.36
N SER A 184 -11.43 24.41 -10.07
CA SER A 184 -11.91 25.62 -9.40
C SER A 184 -10.84 26.72 -9.41
N ASN A 185 -9.58 26.37 -9.13
CA ASN A 185 -8.47 27.30 -9.18
C ASN A 185 -8.22 27.86 -10.60
N GLU A 186 -8.29 27.02 -11.64
CA GLU A 186 -8.18 27.48 -13.03
C GLU A 186 -9.34 28.42 -13.41
N THR A 187 -10.55 28.13 -12.94
CA THR A 187 -11.73 28.95 -13.19
C THR A 187 -11.62 30.31 -12.48
N ASN A 188 -11.17 30.31 -11.23
CA ASN A 188 -10.90 31.53 -10.46
C ASN A 188 -9.81 32.38 -11.11
N LYS A 189 -8.76 31.77 -11.65
CA LYS A 189 -7.69 32.47 -12.38
C LYS A 189 -8.22 33.14 -13.65
N LYS A 190 -9.06 32.44 -14.43
CA LYS A 190 -9.73 33.03 -15.61
C LYS A 190 -10.63 34.21 -15.22
N LEU A 191 -11.34 34.12 -14.09
CA LEU A 191 -12.17 35.20 -13.56
C LEU A 191 -11.35 36.41 -13.08
N SER A 192 -10.20 36.19 -12.42
CA SER A 192 -9.31 37.28 -12.03
C SER A 192 -8.73 38.00 -13.24
N ASP A 193 -8.33 37.26 -14.28
CA ASP A 193 -7.77 37.82 -15.50
C ASP A 193 -8.81 38.61 -16.29
N ALA A 194 -10.07 38.15 -16.33
CA ALA A 194 -11.18 38.88 -16.93
C ALA A 194 -11.52 40.18 -16.16
N LYS A 195 -11.46 40.15 -14.82
CA LYS A 195 -11.62 41.37 -13.99
C LYS A 195 -10.50 42.38 -14.24
N LEU A 196 -9.25 41.92 -14.36
CA LEU A 196 -8.11 42.76 -14.71
C LEU A 196 -8.30 43.41 -16.09
N LYS A 197 -8.66 42.63 -17.12
CA LYS A 197 -8.96 43.18 -18.45
C LYS A 197 -10.08 44.21 -18.44
N LYS A 198 -11.17 43.97 -17.69
CA LYS A 198 -12.24 44.97 -17.53
C LYS A 198 -11.73 46.26 -16.85
N LYS A 199 -10.82 46.14 -15.89
CA LYS A 199 -10.25 47.30 -15.17
C LYS A 199 -9.34 48.13 -16.08
N TYR A 200 -8.53 47.49 -16.94
CA TYR A 200 -7.73 48.19 -17.96
C TYR A 200 -8.61 48.85 -19.02
N LEU A 201 -9.63 48.17 -19.55
CA LEU A 201 -10.58 48.73 -20.52
C LEU A 201 -11.37 49.92 -19.98
N SER A 202 -11.76 49.90 -18.70
CA SER A 202 -12.45 51.03 -18.06
C SER A 202 -11.51 52.17 -17.66
N GLN A 203 -10.20 51.94 -17.62
CA GLN A 203 -9.18 52.95 -17.39
C GLN A 203 -8.73 53.62 -18.71
N GLU A 204 -8.66 52.88 -19.82
CA GLU A 204 -8.48 53.44 -21.16
C GLU A 204 -9.68 54.32 -21.58
N ASN A 205 -10.91 53.87 -21.33
CA ASN A 205 -12.12 54.65 -21.65
C ASN A 205 -12.31 55.92 -20.80
N ARG A 206 -11.57 56.11 -19.69
CA ARG A 206 -11.63 57.36 -18.90
C ARG A 206 -10.71 58.46 -19.43
N ASN A 207 -9.75 58.13 -20.30
CA ASN A 207 -8.76 59.09 -20.80
C ASN A 207 -8.95 59.47 -22.28
N GLN A 208 -9.95 58.92 -22.96
CA GLN A 208 -10.24 59.26 -24.34
C GLN A 208 -11.18 60.46 -24.39
N PHE A 209 -10.62 61.66 -24.56
CA PHE A 209 -11.40 62.84 -24.91
C PHE A 209 -12.09 62.62 -26.26
N SER A 210 -13.35 63.03 -26.40
CA SER A 210 -13.92 63.12 -27.75
C SER A 210 -13.15 64.17 -28.56
N VAL A 211 -13.06 63.98 -29.87
CA VAL A 211 -12.33 64.89 -30.75
C VAL A 211 -12.90 66.31 -30.67
N GLU A 212 -14.21 66.45 -30.42
CA GLU A 212 -14.88 67.72 -30.18
C GLU A 212 -14.42 68.41 -28.88
N GLU A 213 -14.26 67.64 -27.79
CA GLU A 213 -13.80 68.18 -26.51
C GLU A 213 -12.32 68.60 -26.59
N PHE A 214 -11.52 67.85 -27.35
CA PHE A 214 -10.13 68.20 -27.66
C PHE A 214 -10.03 69.49 -28.49
N LYS A 215 -10.82 69.62 -29.58
CA LYS A 215 -10.86 70.84 -30.42
C LYS A 215 -11.21 72.09 -29.60
N LYS A 216 -12.15 71.95 -28.66
CA LYS A 216 -12.58 73.05 -27.76
C LYS A 216 -11.49 73.46 -26.76
N ARG A 217 -10.67 72.52 -26.29
CA ARG A 217 -9.51 72.83 -25.44
C ARG A 217 -8.37 73.44 -26.23
N LEU A 218 -8.15 72.96 -27.47
CA LEU A 218 -7.14 73.47 -28.38
C LEU A 218 -7.39 74.94 -28.76
N SER A 219 -8.64 75.33 -29.02
CA SER A 219 -9.01 76.72 -29.36
C SER A 219 -8.78 77.71 -28.22
N ASN A 220 -8.74 77.23 -26.97
CA ASN A 220 -8.61 78.07 -25.77
C ASN A 220 -7.17 78.23 -25.29
N LEU A 221 -6.21 77.50 -25.86
CA LEU A 221 -4.81 77.51 -25.43
C LEU A 221 -3.97 78.40 -26.35
N LYS A 222 -3.58 79.57 -25.85
CA LYS A 222 -2.54 80.39 -26.49
C LYS A 222 -1.16 79.83 -26.10
N LYS A 223 -0.35 79.52 -27.13
CA LYS A 223 1.11 79.28 -27.15
C LYS A 223 1.78 79.10 -25.77
N SER A 224 1.69 77.91 -25.19
CA SER A 224 2.45 77.51 -24.00
C SER A 224 2.81 76.02 -24.04
N ASP A 225 3.76 75.58 -23.21
CA ASP A 225 4.21 74.18 -23.13
C ASP A 225 3.09 73.17 -22.85
N LYS A 226 1.98 73.62 -22.26
CA LYS A 226 0.77 72.80 -22.08
C LYS A 226 0.18 72.33 -23.41
N PHE A 227 0.42 73.06 -24.49
CA PHE A 227 -0.01 72.70 -25.85
C PHE A 227 0.74 71.47 -26.38
N LYS A 228 2.06 71.38 -26.14
CA LYS A 228 2.87 70.22 -26.53
C LYS A 228 2.44 68.95 -25.80
N ASN A 229 2.13 69.08 -24.51
CA ASN A 229 1.64 67.96 -23.69
C ASN A 229 0.27 67.45 -24.14
N LEU A 230 -0.62 68.34 -24.60
CA LEU A 230 -1.92 67.95 -25.14
C LEU A 230 -1.80 67.26 -26.51
N LEU A 231 -0.90 67.70 -27.38
CA LEU A 231 -0.63 67.03 -28.65
C LEU A 231 -0.05 65.63 -28.45
N ALA A 232 0.84 65.43 -27.48
CA ALA A 232 1.43 64.12 -27.18
C ALA A 232 0.43 63.09 -26.61
N GLN A 233 -0.75 63.55 -26.18
CA GLN A 233 -1.84 62.70 -25.69
C GLN A 233 -2.80 62.25 -26.80
N LEU A 234 -2.64 62.75 -28.03
CA LEU A 234 -3.44 62.30 -29.17
C LEU A 234 -2.87 60.99 -29.73
N ASP A 235 -3.69 59.94 -29.67
CA ASP A 235 -3.41 58.67 -30.34
C ASP A 235 -4.01 58.71 -31.75
N LEU A 236 -3.32 59.40 -32.67
CA LEU A 236 -3.72 59.50 -34.07
C LEU A 236 -2.89 58.54 -34.92
N GLN A 237 -3.57 57.93 -35.89
CA GLN A 237 -2.95 57.01 -36.83
C GLN A 237 -1.77 57.71 -37.54
N ASP A 238 -0.58 57.14 -37.42
CA ASP A 238 0.69 57.63 -37.99
C ASP A 238 1.29 58.90 -37.36
N PHE A 239 0.75 59.41 -36.23
CA PHE A 239 1.35 60.53 -35.52
C PHE A 239 2.51 60.11 -34.60
N GLN A 240 3.74 60.46 -34.98
CA GLN A 240 4.90 60.17 -34.14
C GLN A 240 5.08 61.24 -33.07
N ASN A 241 4.87 60.88 -31.80
CA ASN A 241 5.07 61.77 -30.64
C ASN A 241 6.44 62.45 -30.59
N ARG A 242 7.47 61.87 -31.22
CA ARG A 242 8.81 62.47 -31.35
C ARG A 242 8.77 63.81 -32.09
N PHE A 243 7.86 63.99 -33.04
CA PHE A 243 7.73 65.18 -33.87
C PHE A 243 7.35 66.45 -33.08
N VAL A 244 6.58 66.30 -32.00
CA VAL A 244 6.22 67.41 -31.10
C VAL A 244 7.37 67.78 -30.16
N GLN A 245 8.18 66.79 -29.78
CA GLN A 245 9.29 66.96 -28.84
C GLN A 245 10.51 67.60 -29.51
N SER A 246 10.73 67.34 -30.80
CA SER A 246 11.88 67.85 -31.56
C SER A 246 11.73 69.30 -32.03
N ASN A 247 10.50 69.84 -32.07
CA ASN A 247 10.24 71.19 -32.55
C ASN A 247 10.15 72.19 -31.40
N GLU A 248 11.02 73.20 -31.40
CA GLU A 248 11.06 74.24 -30.38
C GLU A 248 9.81 75.12 -30.43
N TYR A 249 9.35 75.51 -31.62
CA TYR A 249 8.19 76.39 -31.82
C TYR A 249 7.17 75.83 -32.82
N ILE A 250 5.98 75.50 -32.33
CA ILE A 250 4.83 75.15 -33.17
C ILE A 250 3.93 76.40 -33.28
N PHE A 251 3.78 76.94 -34.48
CA PHE A 251 3.02 78.18 -34.69
C PHE A 251 1.51 77.94 -34.78
N LYS A 252 1.10 76.91 -35.53
CA LYS A 252 -0.31 76.58 -35.74
C LYS A 252 -0.48 75.11 -36.05
N VAL A 253 -1.59 74.54 -35.58
CA VAL A 253 -1.96 73.14 -35.85
C VAL A 253 -3.35 73.13 -36.46
N PHE A 254 -3.51 72.41 -37.57
CA PHE A 254 -4.80 72.14 -38.20
C PHE A 254 -5.05 70.64 -38.15
N ILE A 255 -6.27 70.26 -37.79
CA ILE A 255 -6.73 68.88 -37.87
C ILE A 255 -7.69 68.82 -39.04
N SER A 256 -7.53 67.83 -39.92
CA SER A 256 -8.43 67.62 -41.05
C SER A 256 -9.87 67.37 -40.58
N ASN A 257 -10.85 67.66 -41.43
CA ASN A 257 -12.26 67.50 -41.08
C ASN A 257 -12.66 66.04 -40.83
N ASP A 258 -11.94 65.09 -41.43
CA ASP A 258 -12.10 63.65 -41.18
C ASP A 258 -11.36 63.18 -39.91
N ASN A 259 -10.67 64.08 -39.21
CA ASN A 259 -9.87 63.85 -38.01
C ASN A 259 -8.74 62.83 -38.16
N LYS A 260 -8.33 62.52 -39.40
CA LYS A 260 -7.28 61.52 -39.67
C LYS A 260 -5.89 62.11 -39.77
N CYS A 261 -5.77 63.40 -40.09
CA CYS A 261 -4.49 64.04 -40.34
C CYS A 261 -4.32 65.33 -39.53
N ILE A 262 -3.07 65.61 -39.15
CA ILE A 262 -2.67 66.87 -38.53
C ILE A 262 -1.66 67.58 -39.43
N PHE A 263 -1.88 68.86 -39.69
CA PHE A 263 -0.91 69.76 -40.30
C PHE A 263 -0.34 70.69 -39.25
N ILE A 264 0.98 70.70 -39.11
CA ILE A 264 1.71 71.54 -38.17
C ILE A 264 2.47 72.59 -38.98
N CYS A 265 2.24 73.87 -38.68
CA CYS A 265 3.00 74.98 -39.24
C CYS A 265 4.14 75.32 -38.28
N GLU A 266 5.37 75.13 -38.75
CA GLU A 266 6.61 75.57 -38.11
C GLU A 266 6.94 77.00 -38.58
N ILE A 267 7.76 77.74 -37.83
CA ILE A 267 8.42 78.98 -38.27
C ILE A 267 9.90 78.68 -38.46
#